data_AF-A0A231GQ89-F1
#
_entry.id   AF-A0A231GQ89-F1
#
_cell.length_a   1.000
_cell.length_b   1.000
_cell.length_c   1.000
_cell.angle_alpha   90.00
_cell.angle_beta   90.00
_cell.angle_gamma   90.00
#
_symmetry.space_group_name_H-M   'P 1'
#
loop_
_entity.id
_entity.type
_entity.pdbx_description
1 polymer ?
#
loop_
_entity_poly.entity_id
_entity_poly.type
_entity_poly.pdbx_seq_one_letter_code
_entity_poly.pdbx_strand_id
1 'polypeptide(L)'
;MYIGELAKLSACTPKAIRLYEQLGLLAPQRLGSYRLYSAHHLTLVQMIRTAQMVGFKLGEMSELLAAKQHQAPFPLALANQGIEAKRLELQAQILALQNREQQLTLLQQQINQKFASASVPSTAQASASH
;
A
#
# COMPACT_ATOMS: atom_id res chain seq x y z
N MET A 1 12.93 8.95 24.91
CA MET A 1 13.31 7.64 24.34
C MET A 1 14.45 7.82 23.34
N TYR A 2 15.35 6.83 23.22
CA TYR A 2 16.38 6.80 22.17
C TYR A 2 15.85 6.13 20.89
N ILE A 3 16.61 6.19 19.79
CA ILE A 3 16.17 5.64 18.50
C ILE A 3 15.83 4.15 18.55
N GLY A 4 16.57 3.35 19.35
CA GLY A 4 16.32 1.92 19.49
C GLY A 4 15.00 1.60 20.20
N GLU A 5 14.64 2.41 21.19
CA GLU A 5 13.37 2.29 21.90
C GLU A 5 12.20 2.76 21.02
N LEU A 6 12.36 3.90 20.32
CA LEU A 6 11.39 4.38 19.34
C LEU A 6 11.13 3.35 18.23
N ALA A 7 12.19 2.73 17.70
CA ALA A 7 12.09 1.68 16.68
C ALA A 7 11.24 0.50 17.17
N LYS A 8 11.49 0.01 18.39
CA LYS A 8 10.72 -1.08 18.99
C LYS A 8 9.25 -0.70 19.16
N LEU A 9 8.97 0.47 19.76
CA LEU A 9 7.60 0.91 20.07
C LEU A 9 6.77 1.25 18.81
N SER A 10 7.42 1.72 17.75
CA SER A 10 6.76 1.99 16.47
C SER A 10 6.70 0.79 15.53
N ALA A 11 7.44 -0.28 15.86
CA ALA A 11 7.76 -1.38 14.96
C ALA A 11 8.26 -0.90 13.58
N CYS A 12 9.09 0.14 13.60
CA CYS A 12 9.88 0.62 12.48
C CYS A 12 11.36 0.26 12.69
N THR A 13 12.15 0.27 11.63
CA THR A 13 13.59 0.12 11.76
C THR A 13 14.25 1.45 12.15
N PRO A 14 15.41 1.44 12.84
CA PRO A 14 16.19 2.66 13.05
C PRO A 14 16.57 3.36 11.73
N LYS A 15 16.74 2.60 10.64
CA LYS A 15 16.99 3.16 9.30
C LYS A 15 15.79 3.97 8.79
N ALA A 16 14.57 3.47 8.97
CA ALA A 16 13.35 4.19 8.62
C ALA A 16 13.20 5.49 9.43
N ILE A 17 13.46 5.44 10.74
CA ILE A 17 13.40 6.64 11.60
C ILE A 17 14.42 7.70 11.16
N ARG A 18 15.66 7.29 10.83
CA ARG A 18 16.66 8.23 10.29
C ARG A 18 16.25 8.82 8.94
N LEU A 19 15.62 8.02 8.08
CA LEU A 19 15.06 8.52 6.82
C LEU A 19 13.99 9.58 7.08
N TYR A 20 13.09 9.34 8.04
CA TYR A 20 12.07 10.33 8.42
C TYR A 20 12.69 11.62 8.98
N GLU A 21 13.78 11.55 9.74
CA GLU A 21 14.55 12.73 10.13
C GLU A 21 15.18 13.46 8.93
N GLN A 22 15.79 12.73 8.00
CA GLN A 22 16.41 13.32 6.80
C GLN A 22 15.38 14.04 5.93
N LEU A 23 14.15 13.51 5.89
CA LEU A 23 13.02 14.12 5.20
C LEU A 23 12.33 15.23 6.04
N GLY A 24 12.87 15.56 7.22
CA GLY A 24 12.35 16.61 8.09
C GLY A 24 11.04 16.26 8.80
N LEU A 25 10.58 15.01 8.72
CA LEU A 25 9.33 14.54 9.34
C LEU A 25 9.44 14.41 10.86
N LEU A 26 10.67 14.29 11.37
CA LEU A 26 11.00 14.21 12.78
C LEU A 26 12.07 15.23 13.12
N ALA A 27 11.85 15.99 14.20
CA ALA A 27 12.80 16.97 14.72
C ALA A 27 13.13 16.64 16.19
N PRO A 28 13.90 15.57 16.45
CA PRO A 28 14.24 15.18 17.81
C PRO A 28 15.15 16.19 18.48
N GLN A 29 15.04 16.30 19.80
CA GLN A 29 15.96 17.12 20.59
C GLN A 29 17.34 16.45 20.65
N ARG A 30 18.40 17.24 20.70
CA ARG A 30 19.77 16.75 20.89
C ARG A 30 20.20 16.94 22.34
N LEU A 31 20.73 15.87 22.94
CA LEU A 31 21.41 15.89 24.22
C LEU A 31 22.85 15.40 24.00
N GLY A 32 23.76 16.35 23.78
CA GLY A 32 25.13 16.07 23.31
C GLY A 32 25.13 15.34 21.96
N SER A 33 25.74 14.16 21.93
CA SER A 33 25.80 13.29 20.75
C SER A 33 24.52 12.47 20.52
N TYR A 34 23.61 12.43 21.50
CA TYR A 34 22.41 11.61 21.44
C TYR A 34 21.19 12.39 20.92
N ARG A 35 20.30 11.66 20.25
CA ARG A 35 18.97 12.14 19.87
C ARG A 35 17.94 11.61 20.85
N LEU A 36 17.10 12.51 21.36
CA LEU A 36 15.97 12.21 22.22
C LEU A 36 14.67 12.41 21.46
N TYR A 37 13.89 11.35 21.42
CA TYR A 37 12.54 11.36 20.87
C TYR A 37 11.53 11.40 22.01
N SER A 38 10.43 12.10 21.77
CA SER A 38 9.29 12.22 22.69
C SER A 38 8.16 11.26 22.28
N ALA A 39 7.14 11.13 23.14
CA ALA A 39 5.93 10.38 22.81
C ALA A 39 5.25 10.89 21.52
N HIS A 40 5.34 12.19 21.26
CA HIS A 40 4.83 12.78 20.02
C HIS A 40 5.52 12.23 18.76
N HIS A 41 6.84 12.01 18.83
CA HIS A 41 7.57 11.40 17.73
C HIS A 41 7.12 9.95 17.50
N LEU A 42 6.83 9.19 18.57
CA LEU A 42 6.28 7.85 18.45
C LEU A 42 4.95 7.84 17.69
N THR A 43 4.02 8.71 18.05
CA THR A 43 2.74 8.85 17.34
C THR A 43 2.94 9.16 15.86
N LEU A 44 3.85 10.10 15.54
CA LEU A 44 4.16 10.45 14.15
C LEU A 44 4.72 9.27 13.36
N VAL A 45 5.68 8.54 13.93
CA VAL A 45 6.30 7.38 13.26
C VAL A 45 5.26 6.28 13.01
N GLN A 46 4.38 6.02 13.97
CA GLN A 46 3.28 5.06 13.81
C GLN A 46 2.29 5.50 12.72
N MET A 47 1.94 6.78 12.66
CA MET A 47 1.08 7.32 11.60
C MET A 47 1.71 7.20 10.22
N ILE A 48 2.98 7.58 10.07
CA ILE A 48 3.72 7.46 8.80
C ILE A 48 3.75 5.99 8.36
N ARG A 49 4.04 5.06 9.28
CA ARG A 49 4.03 3.63 8.99
C ARG A 49 2.65 3.16 8.49
N THR A 50 1.57 3.54 9.18
CA THR A 50 0.21 3.16 8.77
C THR A 50 -0.14 3.71 7.39
N ALA A 51 0.19 4.96 7.10
CA ALA A 51 -0.01 5.55 5.79
C ALA A 51 0.78 4.79 4.70
N GLN A 52 2.03 4.42 4.96
CA GLN A 52 2.82 3.60 4.02
C GLN A 52 2.20 2.22 3.76
N MET A 53 1.66 1.57 4.79
CA MET A 53 1.02 0.25 4.63
C MET A 53 -0.22 0.29 3.74
N VAL A 54 -0.94 1.42 3.69
CA VAL A 54 -2.12 1.60 2.83
C VAL A 54 -1.80 2.25 1.48
N GLY A 55 -0.52 2.36 1.14
CA GLY A 55 -0.05 2.74 -0.20
C GLY A 55 0.35 4.21 -0.37
N PHE A 56 0.43 5.00 0.71
CA PHE A 56 1.01 6.34 0.62
C PHE A 56 2.53 6.27 0.39
N LYS A 57 3.00 7.09 -0.56
CA LYS A 57 4.43 7.31 -0.77
C LYS A 57 4.94 8.35 0.22
N LEU A 58 6.19 8.21 0.63
CA LEU A 58 6.85 9.17 1.55
C LEU A 58 6.82 10.61 1.04
N GLY A 59 6.91 10.82 -0.28
CA GLY A 59 6.78 12.14 -0.89
C GLY A 59 5.40 12.77 -0.66
N GLU A 60 4.32 12.00 -0.84
CA GLU A 60 2.94 12.44 -0.61
C GLU A 60 2.71 12.82 0.87
N MET A 61 3.39 12.14 1.79
CA MET A 61 3.34 12.46 3.22
C MET A 61 4.17 13.67 3.60
N SER A 62 5.25 13.98 2.86
CA SER A 62 6.12 15.11 3.18
C SER A 62 5.41 16.46 3.05
N GLU A 63 4.50 16.63 2.09
CA GLU A 63 3.68 17.83 1.95
C GLU A 63 2.69 18.00 3.11
N LEU A 64 2.09 16.90 3.57
CA LEU A 64 1.21 16.87 4.75
C LEU A 64 1.96 17.19 6.05
N LEU A 65 3.24 16.83 6.13
CA LEU A 65 4.05 16.96 7.34
C LEU A 65 4.89 18.24 7.36
N ALA A 66 5.22 18.83 6.20
CA ALA A 66 5.96 20.09 6.09
C ALA A 66 5.19 21.26 6.74
N ALA A 67 3.86 21.27 6.65
CA ALA A 67 3.02 22.26 7.34
C ALA A 67 3.22 22.28 8.88
N LYS A 68 3.70 21.18 9.47
CA LYS A 68 3.93 21.05 10.90
C LYS A 68 5.28 21.63 11.37
N GLN A 69 6.25 21.79 10.48
CA GLN A 69 7.58 22.31 10.83
C GLN A 69 7.54 23.75 11.36
N HIS A 70 6.45 24.49 11.13
CA HIS A 70 6.25 25.87 11.58
C HIS A 70 5.54 26.02 12.94
N GLN A 71 5.47 24.97 13.78
CA GLN A 71 4.63 24.95 15.00
C GLN A 71 3.12 25.18 14.72
N ALA A 72 2.71 25.12 13.46
CA ALA A 72 1.32 25.20 13.09
C ALA A 72 0.58 23.91 13.51
N PRO A 73 -0.73 24.00 13.80
CA PRO A 73 -1.56 22.82 14.01
C PRO A 73 -1.38 21.81 12.88
N PHE A 74 -1.44 20.52 13.20
CA PHE A 74 -1.40 19.48 12.18
C PHE A 74 -2.50 19.74 11.13
N PRO A 75 -2.18 19.73 9.82
CA PRO A 75 -3.13 20.11 8.77
C PRO A 75 -4.15 18.99 8.52
N LEU A 76 -5.06 18.78 9.47
CA LEU A 76 -6.07 17.71 9.44
C LEU A 76 -6.86 17.70 8.13
N ALA A 77 -7.22 18.87 7.61
CA ALA A 77 -7.95 19.00 6.36
C ALA A 77 -7.17 18.44 5.16
N LEU A 78 -5.89 18.80 5.04
CA LEU A 78 -5.03 18.32 3.95
C LEU A 78 -4.78 16.81 4.08
N ALA A 79 -4.59 16.30 5.30
CA ALA A 79 -4.43 14.88 5.55
C ALA A 79 -5.69 14.08 5.15
N ASN A 80 -6.87 14.56 5.52
CA ASN A 80 -8.14 13.95 5.13
C ASN A 80 -8.36 13.99 3.61
N GLN A 81 -8.03 15.10 2.95
CA GLN A 81 -8.09 15.19 1.49
C GLN A 81 -7.16 14.17 0.81
N GLY A 82 -5.93 14.00 1.31
CA GLY A 82 -5.00 12.99 0.81
C GLY A 82 -5.52 11.56 0.99
N ILE A 83 -6.12 11.25 2.14
CA ILE A 83 -6.79 9.96 2.41
C ILE A 83 -7.92 9.70 1.43
N GLU A 84 -8.77 10.69 1.20
CA GLU A 84 -9.89 10.57 0.27
C GLU A 84 -9.43 10.38 -1.17
N ALA A 85 -8.43 11.15 -1.62
CA ALA A 85 -7.83 10.98 -2.94
C ALA A 85 -7.25 9.57 -3.10
N LYS A 86 -6.54 9.06 -2.08
CA LYS A 86 -5.97 7.71 -2.12
C LYS A 86 -7.04 6.63 -2.16
N ARG A 87 -8.13 6.81 -1.41
CA ARG A 87 -9.27 5.89 -1.41
C ARG A 87 -9.91 5.81 -2.80
N LEU A 88 -10.11 6.95 -3.46
CA LEU A 88 -10.64 7.01 -4.82
C LEU A 88 -9.70 6.36 -5.85
N GLU A 89 -8.40 6.58 -5.73
CA GLU A 89 -7.38 5.93 -6.56
C GLU A 89 -7.48 4.40 -6.45
N LEU A 90 -7.54 3.87 -5.22
CA LEU A 90 -7.65 2.44 -4.97
C LEU A 90 -8.99 1.86 -5.47
N GLN A 91 -10.09 2.59 -5.34
CA GLN A 91 -11.39 2.16 -5.89
C GLN A 91 -11.34 2.02 -7.42
N ALA A 92 -10.71 2.98 -8.11
CA ALA A 92 -10.53 2.88 -9.55
C ALA A 92 -9.66 1.66 -9.95
N GLN A 93 -8.61 1.36 -9.18
CA GLN A 93 -7.77 0.18 -9.40
C GLN A 93 -8.54 -1.13 -9.19
N ILE A 94 -9.38 -1.20 -8.15
CA ILE A 94 -10.23 -2.37 -7.87
C ILE A 94 -11.17 -2.64 -9.05
N LEU A 95 -11.86 -1.61 -9.55
CA LEU A 95 -12.76 -1.76 -10.71
C LEU A 95 -12.00 -2.22 -11.96
N ALA A 96 -10.82 -1.67 -12.21
CA ALA A 96 -9.99 -2.08 -13.34
C ALA A 96 -9.53 -3.55 -13.22
N LEU A 97 -9.18 -4.01 -12.02
CA LEU A 97 -8.80 -5.40 -11.77
C LEU A 97 -9.99 -6.36 -11.92
N GLN A 98 -11.17 -5.98 -11.42
CA GLN A 98 -12.40 -6.77 -11.59
C GLN A 98 -12.77 -6.93 -13.07
N ASN A 99 -12.69 -5.86 -13.86
CA ASN A 99 -12.95 -5.93 -15.30
C ASN A 99 -11.97 -6.89 -16.02
N ARG A 100 -10.69 -6.88 -15.63
CA ARG A 100 -9.69 -7.81 -16.21
C ARG A 100 -9.96 -9.26 -15.83
N GLU A 101 -10.39 -9.51 -14.59
CA GLU A 101 -10.77 -10.84 -14.13
C GLU A 101 -11.97 -11.38 -14.95
N GLN A 102 -12.98 -10.55 -15.17
CA GLN A 102 -14.13 -10.91 -16.01
C GLN A 102 -13.71 -11.22 -17.45
N GLN A 103 -12.78 -10.44 -18.02
CA GLN A 103 -12.24 -10.69 -19.36
C GLN A 103 -11.50 -12.04 -19.46
N LEU A 104 -10.74 -12.42 -18.42
CA LEU A 104 -10.08 -13.73 -18.36
C LEU A 104 -11.10 -14.87 -18.33
N THR A 105 -12.17 -14.72 -17.55
CA THR A 105 -13.27 -15.69 -17.49
C THR A 105 -13.96 -15.84 -18.85
N LEU A 106 -14.25 -14.73 -19.53
CA LEU A 106 -14.82 -14.78 -20.89
C LEU A 106 -13.88 -15.44 -21.90
N LEU A 107 -12.58 -15.11 -21.85
CA LEU A 107 -11.58 -15.74 -22.71
C LEU A 107 -11.51 -17.26 -22.49
N GLN A 108 -11.54 -17.71 -21.23
CA GLN A 108 -11.56 -19.14 -20.89
C GLN A 108 -12.80 -19.83 -21.48
N GLN A 109 -13.98 -19.23 -21.36
CA GLN A 109 -15.21 -19.76 -21.94
C GLN A 109 -15.12 -19.85 -23.48
N GLN A 110 -14.60 -18.82 -24.13
CA GLN A 110 -14.43 -18.79 -25.59
C GLN A 110 -13.47 -19.89 -26.08
N ILE A 111 -12.35 -20.10 -25.38
CA ILE A 111 -11.41 -21.17 -25.69
C ILE A 111 -12.11 -22.52 -25.55
N ASN A 112 -12.78 -22.76 -24.42
CA ASN A 112 -13.48 -24.03 -24.20
C ASN A 112 -14.55 -24.30 -25.27
N GLN A 113 -15.36 -23.31 -25.64
CA GLN A 113 -16.38 -23.49 -26.68
C GLN A 113 -15.78 -23.77 -28.07
N LYS A 114 -14.71 -23.06 -28.44
CA LYS A 114 -14.09 -23.19 -29.77
C LYS A 114 -13.29 -24.47 -29.95
N PHE A 115 -12.69 -24.98 -28.87
CA PHE A 115 -11.75 -26.10 -28.95
C PHE A 115 -12.27 -27.40 -28.30
N ALA A 116 -13.36 -27.39 -27.52
CA ALA A 116 -13.97 -28.62 -27.01
C ALA A 116 -14.70 -29.43 -28.11
N SER A 117 -15.11 -28.80 -29.21
CA SER A 117 -15.73 -29.47 -30.36
C SER A 117 -14.74 -30.23 -31.26
N ALA A 118 -13.43 -30.15 -31.00
CA ALA A 118 -12.40 -30.85 -31.77
C ALA A 118 -12.04 -32.25 -31.22
N SER A 119 -12.62 -32.67 -30.09
CA SER A 119 -12.37 -33.98 -29.49
C SER A 119 -13.67 -34.73 -29.22
N VAL A 120 -14.30 -35.27 -30.27
CA VAL A 120 -14.60 -36.71 -30.49
C VAL A 120 -15.23 -36.87 -31.89
N PRO A 121 -14.52 -37.52 -32.84
CA PRO A 121 -15.16 -38.51 -33.69
C PRO A 121 -14.42 -39.83 -33.49
N SER A 122 -14.87 -40.64 -32.52
CA SER A 122 -14.53 -42.07 -32.52
C SER A 122 -15.74 -42.83 -33.02
N THR A 123 -15.84 -42.84 -34.34
CA THR A 123 -16.51 -43.86 -35.13
C THR A 123 -16.08 -45.24 -34.62
N ALA A 124 -16.98 -45.93 -33.92
CA ALA A 124 -16.90 -47.38 -33.72
C ALA A 124 -18.33 -47.96 -33.76
N GLN A 125 -19.02 -47.70 -34.87
CA GLN A 125 -19.92 -48.70 -35.44
C GLN A 125 -19.07 -49.58 -36.35
N ALA A 126 -18.70 -50.76 -35.87
CA ALA A 126 -18.26 -51.88 -36.69
C ALA A 126 -18.65 -53.18 -35.98
N SER A 127 -19.84 -53.65 -36.32
CA SER A 127 -20.12 -55.03 -36.73
C SER A 127 -19.47 -56.17 -35.93
N ALA A 128 -20.28 -56.86 -35.13
CA ALA A 128 -20.18 -58.32 -34.96
C ALA A 128 -21.53 -58.88 -34.50
N SER A 129 -22.42 -59.09 -35.46
CA SER A 129 -23.41 -60.16 -35.39
C SER A 129 -22.67 -61.48 -35.59
N HIS A 130 -22.70 -62.37 -34.60
CA HIS A 130 -22.87 -63.82 -34.79
C HIS A 130 -23.05 -64.52 -33.44
#